data_AF-A0ABD5QKR0-F1
#
_entry.id   AF-A0ABD5QKR0-F1
#
_cell.length_a   1.000
_cell.length_b   1.000
_cell.length_c   1.000
_cell.angle_alpha   90.00
_cell.angle_beta   90.00
_cell.angle_gamma   90.00
#
_symmetry.space_group_name_H-M   'P 1'
#
loop_
_entity.id
_entity.type
_entity.pdbx_description
1 polymer ?
#
loop_
_entity_poly.entity_id
_entity_poly.type
_entity_poly.pdbx_seq_one_letter_code
_entity_poly.pdbx_strand_id
1 'polypeptide(L)'
;MAETETERLIATWSDSPYTGIQKRHITVTHRIVANWYPGIGCDIRHEIKCADREYNDWTPAETWELRSHGVEKIQTQAGKGLP
;
A
#
# COMPACT_ATOMS: atom_id res chain seq x y z
N MET A 1 24.84 17.10 -3.36
CA MET A 1 23.45 17.42 -3.74
C MET A 1 22.61 16.27 -3.26
N ALA A 2 21.65 16.50 -2.36
CA ALA A 2 20.78 15.44 -1.88
C ALA A 2 19.97 14.91 -3.05
N GLU A 3 20.11 13.63 -3.30
CA GLU A 3 19.56 12.93 -4.45
C GLU A 3 18.08 12.67 -4.11
N THR A 4 17.16 13.38 -4.77
CA THR A 4 15.76 13.51 -4.35
C THR A 4 15.01 12.20 -4.49
N GLU A 5 14.40 11.73 -3.40
CA GLU A 5 13.42 10.65 -3.40
C GLU A 5 12.38 10.88 -4.50
N THR A 6 12.14 9.86 -5.33
CA THR A 6 11.16 9.92 -6.40
C THR A 6 10.01 8.97 -6.11
N GLU A 7 8.82 9.52 -5.91
CA GLU A 7 7.58 8.76 -5.72
C GLU A 7 6.84 8.59 -7.05
N ARG A 8 6.35 7.38 -7.34
CA ARG A 8 5.54 7.09 -8.52
C ARG A 8 4.35 6.20 -8.16
N LEU A 9 3.15 6.67 -8.49
CA LEU A 9 1.95 5.83 -8.50
C LEU A 9 2.04 4.80 -9.63
N ILE A 10 1.95 3.52 -9.30
CA ILE A 10 1.98 2.39 -10.24
C ILE A 10 0.56 1.98 -10.64
N ALA A 11 -0.30 1.79 -9.65
CA ALA A 11 -1.65 1.29 -9.84
C ALA A 11 -2.59 1.85 -8.78
N THR A 12 -3.88 1.94 -9.12
CA THR A 12 -4.95 2.30 -8.20
C THR A 12 -6.21 1.52 -8.58
N TRP A 13 -6.92 0.99 -7.60
CA TRP A 13 -8.18 0.26 -7.80
C TRP A 13 -9.08 0.37 -6.57
N SER A 14 -10.29 -0.16 -6.66
CA SER A 14 -11.20 -0.23 -5.51
C SER A 14 -11.95 -1.56 -5.52
N ASP A 15 -12.05 -2.16 -4.34
CA ASP A 15 -12.80 -3.39 -4.11
C ASP A 15 -14.16 -3.06 -3.49
N SER A 16 -15.22 -3.33 -4.23
CA SER A 16 -16.61 -3.31 -3.76
C SER A 16 -17.54 -4.06 -4.75
N PRO A 17 -18.67 -4.61 -4.30
CA PRO A 17 -18.99 -4.92 -2.91
C PRO A 17 -18.29 -6.21 -2.47
N TYR A 18 -18.02 -6.36 -1.17
CA TYR A 18 -17.62 -7.67 -0.65
C TYR A 18 -18.77 -8.67 -0.72
N THR A 19 -18.46 -9.94 -0.99
CA THR A 19 -19.45 -11.02 -1.14
C THR A 19 -20.28 -11.24 0.14
N GLY A 20 -19.71 -10.98 1.31
CA GLY A 20 -20.40 -11.07 2.60
C GLY A 20 -21.45 -9.96 2.78
N ILE A 21 -22.70 -10.34 3.09
CA ILE A 21 -23.85 -9.42 3.24
C ILE A 21 -23.54 -8.23 4.16
N GLN A 22 -22.89 -8.47 5.29
CA GLN A 22 -22.53 -7.44 6.27
C GLN A 22 -21.44 -6.48 5.79
N LYS A 23 -20.70 -6.82 4.73
CA LYS A 23 -19.55 -6.05 4.22
C LYS A 23 -19.82 -5.40 2.85
N ARG A 24 -21.03 -5.54 2.31
CA ARG A 24 -21.38 -5.01 0.98
C ARG A 24 -21.31 -3.49 0.85
N HIS A 25 -21.45 -2.78 1.97
CA HIS A 25 -21.34 -1.32 2.02
C HIS A 25 -19.87 -0.84 2.07
N ILE A 26 -18.94 -1.73 2.41
CA ILE A 26 -17.53 -1.39 2.57
C ILE A 26 -16.90 -1.25 1.20
N THR A 27 -16.25 -0.11 0.99
CA THR A 27 -15.35 0.12 -0.14
C THR A 27 -13.93 0.23 0.38
N VAL A 28 -13.00 -0.53 -0.18
CA VAL A 28 -11.57 -0.35 0.05
C VAL A 28 -10.96 0.19 -1.22
N THR A 29 -10.36 1.37 -1.15
CA THR A 29 -9.54 1.91 -2.24
C THR A 29 -8.11 1.48 -1.98
N HIS A 30 -7.45 1.00 -3.02
CA HIS A 30 -6.08 0.52 -2.98
C HIS A 30 -5.21 1.33 -3.94
N ARG A 31 -3.93 1.46 -3.62
CA ARG A 31 -2.91 1.90 -4.57
C ARG A 31 -1.58 1.18 -4.35
N ILE A 32 -0.82 1.04 -5.43
CA ILE A 32 0.61 0.67 -5.37
C ILE A 32 1.43 1.91 -5.69
N VAL A 33 2.36 2.26 -4.80
CA VAL A 33 3.29 3.37 -4.95
C VAL A 33 4.71 2.83 -4.88
N ALA A 34 5.60 3.28 -5.76
CA ALA A 34 7.03 3.02 -5.67
C ALA A 34 7.78 4.28 -5.26
N ASN A 35 8.63 4.16 -4.23
CA ASN A 35 9.53 5.21 -3.75
C ASN A 35 10.95 4.77 -4.07
N TRP A 36 11.59 5.48 -4.99
CA TRP A 36 12.97 5.19 -5.36
C TRP A 36 13.93 6.08 -4.58
N TYR A 37 14.94 5.42 -3.98
CA TYR A 37 15.98 6.03 -3.18
C TYR A 37 17.34 5.84 -3.88
N PRO A 38 17.90 6.91 -4.46
CA PRO A 38 19.21 6.88 -5.09
C PRO A 38 20.30 6.24 -4.23
N GLY A 39 21.04 5.28 -4.80
CA GLY A 39 22.13 4.60 -4.11
C GLY A 39 21.72 3.68 -2.95
N ILE A 40 20.43 3.60 -2.60
CA ILE A 40 19.91 2.80 -1.47
C ILE A 40 19.04 1.66 -1.98
N GLY A 41 18.04 1.97 -2.81
CA GLY A 41 17.07 0.97 -3.25
C GLY A 41 15.72 1.55 -3.65
N CYS A 42 14.67 0.76 -3.50
CA CYS A 42 13.31 1.14 -3.83
C CYS A 42 12.34 0.49 -2.84
N ASP A 43 11.30 1.19 -2.43
CA ASP A 43 10.22 0.63 -1.65
C ASP A 43 8.95 0.60 -2.48
N ILE A 44 8.27 -0.54 -2.51
CA ILE A 44 6.94 -0.67 -3.10
C ILE A 44 5.94 -0.74 -1.96
N ARG A 45 5.01 0.22 -1.88
CA ARG A 45 3.96 0.29 -0.86
C ARG A 45 2.62 -0.05 -1.48
N HIS A 46 1.96 -1.07 -0.92
CA HIS A 46 0.51 -1.23 -1.07
C HIS A 46 -0.17 -0.43 0.01
N GLU A 47 -0.95 0.56 -0.39
CA GLU A 47 -1.68 1.43 0.53
C GLU A 47 -3.18 1.28 0.33
N ILE A 48 -3.90 1.40 1.44
CA ILE A 48 -5.36 1.36 1.44
C ILE A 48 -5.95 2.64 2.02
N LYS A 49 -7.18 2.93 1.60
CA LYS A 49 -8.07 3.91 2.20
C LYS A 49 -9.44 3.27 2.37
N CYS A 50 -9.95 3.25 3.60
CA CYS A 50 -11.22 2.62 3.95
C CYS A 50 -11.77 3.26 5.24
N ALA A 51 -12.84 4.03 5.11
CA ALA A 51 -13.46 4.72 6.24
C ALA A 51 -14.04 3.74 7.27
N ASP A 52 -14.66 2.64 6.83
CA ASP A 52 -15.23 1.61 7.71
C ASP A 52 -14.18 0.87 8.56
N ARG A 53 -12.90 0.99 8.21
CA ARG A 53 -11.76 0.44 8.96
C ARG A 53 -10.91 1.52 9.64
N GLU A 54 -11.40 2.76 9.72
CA GLU A 54 -10.71 3.92 10.31
C GLU A 54 -9.42 4.34 9.57
N TYR A 55 -9.21 3.86 8.34
CA TYR A 55 -8.10 4.28 7.46
C TYR A 55 -8.57 5.39 6.52
N ASN A 56 -8.75 6.58 7.07
CA ASN A 56 -9.26 7.74 6.33
C ASN A 56 -8.26 8.33 5.32
N ASP A 57 -6.98 8.02 5.51
CA ASP A 57 -5.87 8.40 4.62
C ASP A 57 -5.15 7.17 4.10
N TRP A 58 -4.31 7.37 3.07
CA TRP A 58 -3.51 6.30 2.49
C TRP A 58 -2.59 5.70 3.53
N THR A 59 -2.94 4.48 3.95
CA THR A 59 -2.27 3.76 5.02
C THR A 59 -1.55 2.55 4.42
N PRO A 60 -0.24 2.37 4.64
CA PRO A 60 0.49 1.19 4.18
C PRO A 60 -0.12 -0.08 4.75
N ALA A 61 -0.62 -0.96 3.88
CA ALA A 61 -1.08 -2.31 4.20
C ALA A 61 0.09 -3.30 4.14
N GLU A 62 0.88 -3.20 3.08
CA GLU A 62 2.09 -3.99 2.85
C GLU A 62 3.19 -3.11 2.24
N THR A 63 4.43 -3.43 2.52
CA THR A 63 5.61 -2.76 1.94
C THR A 63 6.65 -3.80 1.58
N TRP A 64 7.21 -3.68 0.38
CA TRP A 64 8.37 -4.44 -0.04
C TRP A 64 9.56 -3.50 -0.11
N GLU A 65 10.56 -3.75 0.72
CA GLU A 65 11.81 -3.01 0.73
C GLU A 65 12.82 -3.71 -0.16
N LEU A 66 13.16 -3.10 -1.30
CA LEU A 66 14.16 -3.61 -2.22
C LEU A 66 15.48 -2.92 -1.90
N ARG A 67 16.49 -3.72 -1.55
CA ARG A 67 17.86 -3.31 -1.26
C ARG A 67 18.82 -4.11 -2.13
N SER A 68 20.09 -3.70 -2.16
CA SER A 68 21.14 -4.42 -2.89
C SER A 68 21.35 -5.86 -2.40
N HIS A 69 21.04 -6.13 -1.13
CA HIS A 69 21.24 -7.44 -0.50
C HIS A 69 19.97 -8.32 -0.49
N GLY A 70 18.83 -7.82 -0.96
CA GLY A 70 17.60 -8.61 -1.02
C GLY A 70 16.32 -7.80 -0.98
N VAL A 71 15.22 -8.52 -0.78
CA VAL A 71 13.87 -7.95 -0.66
C VAL A 71 13.26 -8.42 0.65
N GLU A 72 12.77 -7.49 1.45
CA GLU A 72 12.03 -7.77 2.68
C GLU A 72 10.57 -7.34 2.54
N LYS A 73 9.64 -8.14 3.09
CA LYS A 73 8.22 -7.82 3.12
C LYS A 73 7.81 -7.44 4.54
N ILE A 74 7.24 -6.26 4.69
CA ILE A 74 6.66 -5.75 5.93
C ILE A 74 5.15 -5.66 5.73
N GLN A 75 4.39 -6.31 6.62
CA GLN A 75 2.92 -6.23 6.63
C GLN A 75 2.46 -5.51 7.89
N THR A 76 1.52 -4.58 7.72
CA THR A 76 0.96 -3.81 8.85
C THR A 76 -0.40 -4.37 9.27
N GLN A 77 -0.94 -3.81 10.35
CA GLN A 77 -2.31 -4.12 10.78
C GLN A 77 -3.36 -3.76 9.71
N ALA A 78 -3.11 -2.74 8.89
CA ALA A 78 -4.02 -2.34 7.82
C ALA A 78 -4.15 -3.42 6.72
N GLY A 79 -3.05 -4.14 6.46
CA GLY A 79 -3.04 -5.26 5.53
C GLY A 79 -3.71 -6.53 6.06
N LYS A 80 -3.94 -6.64 7.36
CA LYS A 80 -4.52 -7.84 7.95
C LYS A 80 -5.99 -7.99 7.52
N GLY A 81 -6.31 -9.13 6.89
CA GLY A 81 -7.68 -9.46 6.47
C GLY A 81 -8.19 -8.67 5.26
N LEU A 82 -7.29 -8.03 4.50
CA LEU A 82 -7.58 -7.72 3.09
C LEU A 82 -7.70 -9.03 2.31
N PRO A 83 -8.55 -9.09 1.27
CA PRO A 83 -8.62 -10.24 0.37
C PRO A 83 -7.29 -10.52 -0.33
#